data_AF-A0A364LB75-F1
#
_entry.id   AF-A0A364LB75-F1
#
_cell.length_a   1.000
_cell.length_b   1.000
_cell.length_c   1.000
_cell.angle_alpha   90.00
_cell.angle_beta   90.00
_cell.angle_gamma   90.00
#
_symmetry.space_group_name_H-M   'P 1'
#
loop_
_entity.id
_entity.type
_entity.pdbx_description
1 polymer ?
#
loop_
_entity_poly.entity_id
_entity_poly.type
_entity_poly.pdbx_seq_one_letter_code
_entity_poly.pdbx_strand_id
1 'polypeptide(L)'
;MVTAIVQDLPLKDIISLAQTSRLMHQRMIPFLYPVVEIYREVRPYIDTNAPDLDLAEYERSFFQEDGSKDSLSILSLMKDLRILPQPWYFQRCGIERYIAGRSNIADPQSQHTGILATLASIGRQIFPNIRPGQLSRFSWMLGYCMPPEVLGPLGYITINQSNLKSLSLVVDGACRANGLEGLAHLKNLRHFSWRGVVAKRNFHLFRKVVEHNAHHLVSLDVEVVRHYNQRLVADIQMDLIWLGLLIPPIRFRGNLEKLSTEPITNEFRLKSLVSLSLRNVSLLAWGPGDELTFDPAKLTVLRLDYCPKTLRFFETWETRDHGFSLRSFGGIIDENWGRRAYFPLEDLLDKYDSQLEELYLSINVNLGVEIDFDAYWPELKRLVLSFFSQGLGVRTESSLPDRFVVRLILRALPGLEGFAFSRSPSLIDDSQKAKETLKYYADVLQSEGFRVHVDDANADLTPFYFDENKSSGNREPKRAFLQLLPQ
;
A
#
# COMPACT_ATOMS: atom_id res chain seq x y z
N MET A 1 24.44 21.32 14.43
CA MET A 1 25.45 20.29 14.09
C MET A 1 25.11 18.94 14.71
N VAL A 2 25.04 18.80 16.05
CA VAL A 2 24.73 17.52 16.73
C VAL A 2 23.37 16.93 16.32
N THR A 3 22.31 17.74 16.22
CA THR A 3 20.99 17.29 15.76
C THR A 3 21.01 16.70 14.35
N ALA A 4 21.83 17.23 13.45
CA ALA A 4 21.93 16.71 12.08
C ALA A 4 22.64 15.35 12.07
N ILE A 5 23.74 15.22 12.82
CA ILE A 5 24.48 13.95 12.93
C ILE A 5 23.60 12.86 13.53
N VAL A 6 22.84 13.16 14.59
CA VAL A 6 21.99 12.17 15.27
C VAL A 6 20.79 11.76 14.42
N GLN A 7 20.27 12.64 13.57
CA GLN A 7 19.15 12.31 12.67
C GLN A 7 19.48 11.22 11.65
N ASP A 8 20.75 11.09 11.30
CA ASP A 8 21.22 10.11 10.32
C ASP A 8 21.66 8.79 10.96
N LEU A 9 21.64 8.69 12.29
CA LEU A 9 21.99 7.45 12.99
C LEU A 9 20.85 6.42 12.96
N PRO A 10 21.16 5.12 12.81
CA PRO A 10 20.21 4.05 13.04
C PRO A 10 19.58 4.13 14.44
N LEU A 11 18.28 3.82 14.56
CA LEU A 11 17.56 3.88 15.85
C LEU A 11 18.24 3.04 16.95
N LYS A 12 18.81 1.88 16.61
CA LYS A 12 19.57 1.04 17.54
C LYS A 12 20.76 1.78 18.18
N ASP A 13 21.41 2.65 17.41
CA ASP A 13 22.59 3.38 17.85
C ASP A 13 22.16 4.57 18.71
N ILE A 14 21.03 5.22 18.36
CA ILE A 14 20.39 6.26 19.19
C ILE A 14 19.96 5.69 20.55
N ILE A 15 19.35 4.50 20.58
CA ILE A 15 18.99 3.81 21.81
C ILE A 15 20.24 3.51 22.64
N SER A 16 21.28 2.98 22.01
CA SER A 16 22.56 2.68 22.68
C SER A 16 23.19 3.94 23.27
N LEU A 17 23.21 5.05 22.53
CA LEU A 17 23.68 6.35 23.01
C LEU A 17 22.85 6.86 24.18
N ALA A 18 21.52 6.76 24.11
CA ALA A 18 20.63 7.16 25.19
C ALA A 18 20.88 6.39 26.50
N GLN A 19 21.36 5.16 26.42
CA GLN A 19 21.68 4.33 27.59
C GLN A 19 23.03 4.67 28.24
N THR A 20 23.91 5.42 27.58
CA THR A 20 25.28 5.68 28.09
C THR A 20 25.31 6.61 29.30
N SER A 21 24.36 7.55 29.41
CA SER A 21 24.28 8.48 30.54
C SER A 21 22.91 9.15 30.62
N ARG A 22 22.56 9.73 31.78
CA ARG A 22 21.33 10.51 31.96
C ARG A 22 21.26 11.72 31.01
N LEU A 23 22.38 12.41 30.83
CA LEU A 23 22.47 13.55 29.92
C LEU A 23 22.25 13.12 28.47
N MET A 24 22.86 12.00 28.05
CA MET A 24 22.64 11.48 26.70
C MET A 24 21.20 11.02 26.51
N HIS A 25 20.60 10.34 27.49
CA HIS A 25 19.18 10.01 27.45
C HIS A 25 18.34 11.26 27.18
N GLN A 26 18.49 12.31 27.99
CA GLN A 26 17.75 13.57 27.84
C GLN A 26 17.92 14.19 26.44
N ARG A 27 19.15 14.18 25.90
CA ARG A 27 19.42 14.73 24.56
C ARG A 27 18.88 13.85 23.43
N MET A 28 18.76 12.54 23.65
CA MET A 28 18.31 11.57 22.65
C MET A 28 16.79 11.41 22.58
N ILE A 29 16.04 11.78 23.63
CA ILE A 29 14.58 11.63 23.69
C ILE A 29 13.83 12.08 22.41
N PRO A 30 14.12 13.25 21.78
CA PRO A 30 13.46 13.67 20.54
C PRO A 30 13.63 12.71 19.35
N PHE A 31 14.63 11.84 19.41
CA PHE A 31 14.96 10.89 18.34
C PHE A 31 14.60 9.44 18.69
N LEU A 32 14.24 9.15 19.95
CA LEU A 32 13.82 7.81 20.39
C LEU A 32 12.39 7.47 19.95
N TYR A 33 11.54 8.49 19.75
CA TYR A 33 10.13 8.32 19.43
C TYR A 33 9.76 8.99 18.09
N PRO A 34 10.44 8.68 16.98
CA PRO A 34 10.14 9.30 15.69
C PRO A 34 8.80 8.84 15.12
N VAL A 35 8.37 7.63 15.51
CA VAL A 35 7.14 6.96 15.11
C VAL A 35 6.33 6.62 16.36
N VAL A 36 5.03 6.91 16.35
CA VAL A 36 4.07 6.46 17.36
C VAL A 36 2.93 5.75 16.66
N GLU A 37 2.65 4.54 17.11
CA GLU A 37 1.58 3.70 16.60
C GLU A 37 0.52 3.53 17.69
N ILE A 38 -0.74 3.84 17.34
CA ILE A 38 -1.87 3.75 18.25
C ILE A 38 -2.83 2.73 17.66
N TYR A 39 -2.94 1.58 18.34
CA TYR A 39 -3.83 0.51 17.95
C TYR A 39 -5.23 0.75 18.52
N ARG A 40 -6.25 0.54 17.68
CA ARG A 40 -7.65 0.69 18.05
C ARG A 40 -8.48 -0.46 17.54
N GLU A 41 -9.26 -1.02 18.46
CA GLU A 41 -10.35 -1.90 18.10
C GLU A 41 -11.49 -1.03 17.55
N VAL A 42 -11.92 -1.26 16.32
CA VAL A 42 -13.12 -0.63 15.79
C VAL A 42 -14.21 -1.67 15.73
N ARG A 43 -15.11 -1.64 16.71
CA ARG A 43 -16.26 -2.53 16.76
C ARG A 43 -17.38 -1.98 15.88
N PRO A 44 -18.20 -2.85 15.25
CA PRO A 44 -19.34 -2.44 14.45
C PRO A 44 -20.50 -1.84 15.28
N TYR A 45 -20.38 -1.81 16.61
CA TYR A 45 -21.35 -1.22 17.52
C TYR A 45 -20.66 -0.21 18.45
N ILE A 46 -21.44 0.81 18.86
CA ILE A 46 -20.97 1.82 19.83
C ILE A 46 -20.76 1.11 21.17
N ASP A 47 -19.52 1.06 21.63
CA ASP A 47 -19.23 0.79 23.03
C ASP A 47 -19.11 2.14 23.74
N THR A 48 -20.21 2.60 24.34
CA THR A 48 -20.21 3.86 25.12
C THR A 48 -19.31 3.80 26.34
N ASN A 49 -18.84 2.59 26.71
CA ASN A 49 -17.92 2.36 27.81
C ASN A 49 -16.50 2.07 27.33
N ALA A 50 -16.20 2.23 26.03
CA ALA A 50 -14.84 2.12 25.54
C ALA A 50 -13.96 3.10 26.32
N PRO A 51 -12.90 2.63 27.00
CA PRO A 51 -12.07 3.50 27.81
C PRO A 51 -11.42 4.57 26.91
N ASP A 52 -11.31 5.78 27.46
CA ASP A 52 -10.54 6.85 26.83
C ASP A 52 -9.09 6.40 26.56
N LEU A 53 -8.42 7.09 25.64
CA LEU A 53 -6.99 6.85 25.43
C LEU A 53 -6.25 7.22 26.71
N ASP A 54 -5.57 6.24 27.33
CA ASP A 54 -4.68 6.52 28.44
C ASP A 54 -3.45 7.28 27.94
N LEU A 55 -3.53 8.62 28.02
CA LEU A 55 -2.43 9.50 27.61
C LEU A 55 -1.16 9.28 28.44
N ALA A 56 -1.27 8.68 29.65
CA ALA A 56 -0.11 8.37 30.48
C ALA A 56 0.82 7.33 29.82
N GLU A 57 0.30 6.46 28.95
CA GLU A 57 1.11 5.52 28.15
C GLU A 57 2.10 6.24 27.21
N TYR A 58 1.82 7.50 26.90
CA TYR A 58 2.61 8.36 26.01
C TYR A 58 3.46 9.37 26.78
N GLU A 59 3.44 9.33 28.11
CA GLU A 59 4.35 10.12 28.93
C GLU A 59 5.67 9.38 29.17
N ARG A 60 6.79 10.09 29.06
CA ARG A 60 8.11 9.58 29.39
C ARG A 60 8.73 10.49 30.41
N SER A 61 9.13 9.91 31.54
CA SER A 61 9.88 10.63 32.56
C SER A 61 11.37 10.56 32.31
N PHE A 62 12.06 11.66 32.57
CA PHE A 62 13.52 11.75 32.52
C PHE A 62 14.04 12.58 33.69
N PHE A 63 15.34 12.51 33.94
CA PHE A 63 15.99 13.32 34.96
C PHE A 63 16.65 14.53 34.33
N GLN A 64 16.47 15.70 34.95
CA GLN A 64 17.19 16.92 34.60
C GLN A 64 18.63 16.90 35.16
N GLU A 65 19.44 17.89 34.78
CA GLU A 65 20.84 18.01 35.23
C GLU A 65 20.96 18.20 36.75
N ASP A 66 19.97 18.80 37.40
CA ASP A 66 19.88 18.97 38.86
C ASP A 66 19.40 17.70 39.60
N GLY A 67 19.09 16.63 38.85
CA GLY A 67 18.58 15.37 39.39
C GLY A 67 17.07 15.36 39.66
N SER A 68 16.35 16.45 39.39
CA SER A 68 14.88 16.47 39.44
C SER A 68 14.28 15.59 38.34
N LYS A 69 13.09 15.05 38.60
CA LYS A 69 12.34 14.24 37.64
C LYS A 69 11.35 15.12 36.90
N ASP A 70 11.37 15.04 35.58
CA ASP A 70 10.45 15.75 34.69
C ASP A 70 9.73 14.72 33.80
N SER A 71 8.60 15.10 33.20
CA SER A 71 7.89 14.28 32.23
C SER A 71 7.60 15.05 30.94
N LEU A 72 7.55 14.31 29.83
CA LEU A 72 7.13 14.85 28.55
C LEU A 72 6.22 13.87 27.83
N SER A 73 5.29 14.41 27.05
CA SER A 73 4.49 13.62 26.11
C SER A 73 5.30 13.34 24.85
N ILE A 74 5.44 12.06 24.48
CA ILE A 74 6.13 11.66 23.23
C ILE A 74 5.37 12.14 21.98
N LEU A 75 4.07 12.42 22.11
CA LEU A 75 3.25 13.01 21.05
C LEU A 75 3.78 14.39 20.62
N SER A 76 4.46 15.10 21.52
CA SER A 76 5.08 16.40 21.24
C SER A 76 6.44 16.32 20.52
N LEU A 77 6.93 15.10 20.28
CA LEU A 77 8.23 14.84 19.65
C LEU A 77 8.13 14.07 18.32
N MET A 78 7.09 13.25 18.17
CA MET A 78 6.94 12.35 17.03
C MET A 78 6.82 13.07 15.69
N LYS A 79 7.29 12.41 14.62
CA LYS A 79 7.19 12.91 13.24
C LYS A 79 6.30 12.04 12.35
N ASP A 80 5.97 10.84 12.80
CA ASP A 80 5.11 9.87 12.14
C ASP A 80 4.09 9.35 13.15
N LEU A 81 2.82 9.65 12.90
CA LEU A 81 1.70 9.16 13.71
C LEU A 81 0.90 8.16 12.88
N ARG A 82 0.68 6.96 13.43
CA ARG A 82 -0.11 5.91 12.78
C ARG A 82 -1.24 5.46 13.69
N ILE A 83 -2.46 5.55 13.17
CA ILE A 83 -3.65 5.03 13.81
C ILE A 83 -4.02 3.73 13.09
N LEU A 84 -3.82 2.61 13.78
CA LEU A 84 -3.89 1.27 13.21
C LEU A 84 -5.08 0.49 13.81
N PRO A 85 -5.72 -0.39 13.03
CA PRO A 85 -6.69 -1.32 13.60
C PRO A 85 -5.95 -2.33 14.49
N GLN A 86 -6.60 -2.91 15.49
CA GLN A 86 -6.05 -4.08 16.15
C GLN A 86 -5.87 -5.24 15.13
N PRO A 87 -4.87 -6.14 15.31
CA PRO A 87 -4.35 -7.04 14.26
C PRO A 87 -5.33 -8.06 13.62
N TRP A 88 -6.63 -7.99 13.89
CA TRP A 88 -7.62 -9.00 13.47
C TRP A 88 -8.95 -8.38 12.98
N TYR A 89 -9.03 -7.05 12.87
CA TYR A 89 -10.31 -6.34 12.70
C TYR A 89 -10.30 -5.27 11.60
N PHE A 90 -9.78 -5.59 10.41
CA PHE A 90 -10.02 -4.73 9.25
C PHE A 90 -11.46 -4.92 8.75
N GLN A 91 -12.37 -4.04 9.17
CA GLN A 91 -13.72 -3.97 8.61
C GLN A 91 -13.93 -2.62 7.96
N ARG A 92 -14.41 -2.64 6.71
CA ARG A 92 -14.94 -1.43 6.09
C ARG A 92 -16.25 -1.06 6.77
N CYS A 93 -16.54 0.23 6.79
CA CYS A 93 -17.76 0.82 7.33
C CYS A 93 -19.01 0.35 6.55
N GLY A 94 -19.41 -0.92 6.72
CA GLY A 94 -20.42 -1.63 5.93
C GLY A 94 -21.86 -1.15 6.09
N ILE A 95 -22.11 0.07 6.54
CA ILE A 95 -23.44 0.65 6.80
C ILE A 95 -24.34 0.55 5.59
N GLU A 96 -23.84 0.79 4.38
CA GLU A 96 -24.66 0.63 3.17
C GLU A 96 -25.12 -0.81 2.96
N ARG A 97 -24.33 -1.81 3.37
CA ARG A 97 -24.74 -3.23 3.34
C ARG A 97 -25.79 -3.53 4.40
N TYR A 98 -25.70 -2.91 5.58
CA TYR A 98 -26.70 -3.06 6.64
C TYR A 98 -28.03 -2.39 6.30
N ILE A 99 -28.00 -1.22 5.66
CA ILE A 99 -29.21 -0.52 5.20
C ILE A 99 -29.90 -1.30 4.05
N ALA A 100 -29.12 -1.98 3.20
CA ALA A 100 -29.65 -2.75 2.07
C ALA A 100 -30.13 -4.17 2.44
N GLY A 101 -29.83 -4.68 3.65
CA GLY A 101 -30.06 -6.08 4.02
C GLY A 101 -30.58 -6.27 5.45
N ARG A 102 -31.85 -6.67 5.55
CA ARG A 102 -32.57 -7.28 6.70
C ARG A 102 -31.71 -7.65 7.92
N SER A 103 -31.37 -6.68 8.77
CA SER A 103 -30.76 -6.95 10.07
C SER A 103 -31.50 -6.18 11.16
N ASN A 104 -31.79 -6.85 12.28
CA ASN A 104 -32.48 -6.32 13.48
C ASN A 104 -31.60 -5.32 14.27
N ILE A 105 -30.70 -4.61 13.59
CA ILE A 105 -29.80 -3.65 14.22
C ILE A 105 -30.57 -2.34 14.41
N ALA A 106 -30.68 -1.91 15.66
CA ALA A 106 -31.25 -0.61 16.02
C ALA A 106 -30.47 0.50 15.29
N ASP A 107 -31.18 1.24 14.43
CA ASP A 107 -30.75 2.42 13.66
C ASP A 107 -29.25 2.46 13.24
N PRO A 108 -28.90 1.87 12.08
CA PRO A 108 -27.54 1.86 11.53
C PRO A 108 -26.89 3.26 11.42
N GLN A 109 -27.69 4.31 11.22
CA GLN A 109 -27.18 5.67 11.09
C GLN A 109 -26.76 6.24 12.46
N SER A 110 -27.50 5.94 13.52
CA SER A 110 -27.13 6.31 14.89
C SER A 110 -25.85 5.59 15.32
N GLN A 111 -25.72 4.29 15.01
CA GLN A 111 -24.50 3.53 15.32
C GLN A 111 -23.26 4.11 14.63
N HIS A 112 -23.37 4.39 13.34
CA HIS A 112 -22.33 5.06 12.57
C HIS A 112 -21.90 6.39 13.19
N THR A 113 -22.87 7.22 13.55
CA THR A 113 -22.62 8.55 14.12
C THR A 113 -21.88 8.42 15.44
N GLY A 114 -22.25 7.46 16.29
CA GLY A 114 -21.54 7.21 17.54
C GLY A 114 -20.12 6.65 17.34
N ILE A 115 -19.90 5.80 16.34
CA ILE A 115 -18.54 5.34 15.97
C ILE A 115 -17.69 6.54 15.54
N LEU A 116 -18.20 7.39 14.64
CA LEU A 116 -17.48 8.61 14.23
C LEU A 116 -17.22 9.55 15.39
N ALA A 117 -18.18 9.73 16.30
CA ALA A 117 -17.99 10.55 17.50
C ALA A 117 -16.89 9.98 18.41
N THR A 118 -16.80 8.65 18.53
CA THR A 118 -15.75 7.96 19.29
C THR A 118 -14.38 8.20 18.63
N LEU A 119 -14.29 8.02 17.30
CA LEU A 119 -13.08 8.28 16.53
C LEU A 119 -12.66 9.76 16.58
N ALA A 120 -13.62 10.68 16.54
CA ALA A 120 -13.38 12.11 16.73
C ALA A 120 -12.87 12.41 18.14
N SER A 121 -13.41 11.75 19.17
CA SER A 121 -12.95 11.88 20.55
C SER A 121 -11.48 11.51 20.69
N ILE A 122 -11.05 10.42 20.04
CA ILE A 122 -9.63 10.02 19.99
C ILE A 122 -8.77 11.13 19.37
N GLY A 123 -9.22 11.70 18.24
CA GLY A 123 -8.54 12.84 17.63
C GLY A 123 -8.43 14.03 18.59
N ARG A 124 -9.50 14.36 19.32
CA ARG A 124 -9.51 15.44 20.32
C ARG A 124 -8.56 15.19 21.50
N GLN A 125 -8.28 13.94 21.85
CA GLN A 125 -7.33 13.60 22.93
C GLN A 125 -5.88 13.65 22.43
N ILE A 126 -5.61 13.13 21.23
CA ILE A 126 -4.24 13.04 20.68
C ILE A 126 -3.74 14.40 20.18
N PHE A 127 -4.51 15.06 19.33
CA PHE A 127 -3.99 16.16 18.52
C PHE A 127 -3.58 17.42 19.29
N PRO A 128 -4.19 17.80 20.43
CA PRO A 128 -3.70 18.90 21.25
C PRO A 128 -2.26 18.70 21.75
N ASN A 129 -1.80 17.45 21.86
CA ASN A 129 -0.46 17.10 22.31
C ASN A 129 0.58 17.11 21.17
N ILE A 130 0.16 17.41 19.93
CA ILE A 130 1.03 17.51 18.76
C ILE A 130 1.22 18.98 18.43
N ARG A 131 2.47 19.39 18.17
CA ARG A 131 2.75 20.78 17.76
C ARG A 131 2.35 20.99 16.30
N PRO A 132 1.87 22.19 15.93
CA PRO A 132 1.66 22.54 14.53
C PRO A 132 2.92 22.35 13.69
N GLY A 133 2.77 21.75 12.51
CA GLY A 133 3.83 21.52 11.52
C GLY A 133 4.84 20.44 11.92
N GLN A 134 4.62 19.73 13.03
CA GLN A 134 5.53 18.72 13.55
C GLN A 134 5.46 17.40 12.77
N LEU A 135 4.26 16.99 12.34
CA LEU A 135 4.07 15.74 11.63
C LEU A 135 4.61 15.85 10.21
N SER A 136 5.48 14.90 9.86
CA SER A 136 5.93 14.67 8.50
C SER A 136 5.16 13.55 7.82
N ARG A 137 4.64 12.59 8.61
CA ARG A 137 3.87 11.45 8.15
C ARG A 137 2.64 11.25 9.04
N PHE A 138 1.53 10.89 8.41
CA PHE A 138 0.30 10.55 9.10
C PHE A 138 -0.36 9.36 8.40
N SER A 139 -0.76 8.36 9.19
CA SER A 139 -1.44 7.17 8.68
C SER A 139 -2.73 6.92 9.44
N TRP A 140 -3.81 6.74 8.72
CA TRP A 140 -5.11 6.32 9.25
C TRP A 140 -5.53 5.04 8.56
N MET A 141 -5.40 3.92 9.25
CA MET A 141 -5.56 2.59 8.65
C MET A 141 -6.78 1.83 9.18
N LEU A 142 -7.69 2.50 9.88
CA LEU A 142 -8.81 1.86 10.56
C LEU A 142 -9.82 1.20 9.61
N GLY A 143 -9.89 1.60 8.33
CA GLY A 143 -10.89 1.10 7.39
C GLY A 143 -12.28 1.73 7.53
N TYR A 144 -12.46 2.63 8.49
CA TYR A 144 -13.71 3.37 8.73
C TYR A 144 -13.69 4.77 8.11
N CYS A 145 -14.84 5.46 8.11
CA CYS A 145 -14.88 6.84 7.62
C CYS A 145 -14.00 7.76 8.47
N MET A 146 -13.48 8.79 7.83
CA MET A 146 -12.65 9.79 8.48
C MET A 146 -13.53 10.80 9.22
N PRO A 147 -13.29 11.07 10.51
CA PRO A 147 -13.95 12.17 11.22
C PRO A 147 -13.60 13.54 10.60
N PRO A 148 -14.56 14.44 10.37
CA PRO A 148 -14.29 15.78 9.86
C PRO A 148 -13.34 16.61 10.74
N GLU A 149 -13.31 16.35 12.05
CA GLU A 149 -12.39 16.98 13.01
C GLU A 149 -10.93 16.60 12.77
N VAL A 150 -10.67 15.48 12.08
CA VAL A 150 -9.32 15.03 11.75
C VAL A 150 -8.87 15.63 10.42
N LEU A 151 -9.62 15.39 9.34
CA LEU A 151 -9.20 15.70 7.96
C LEU A 151 -10.28 16.40 7.12
N GLY A 152 -11.30 16.99 7.77
CA GLY A 152 -12.20 17.93 7.11
C GLY A 152 -11.50 19.26 6.83
N PRO A 153 -12.19 20.25 6.22
CA PRO A 153 -11.59 21.55 5.88
C PRO A 153 -11.04 22.31 7.10
N LEU A 154 -11.68 22.13 8.26
CA LEU A 154 -11.25 22.68 9.56
C LEU A 154 -10.65 21.60 10.48
N GLY A 155 -10.40 20.40 9.94
CA GLY A 155 -9.83 19.30 10.69
C GLY A 155 -8.39 19.59 11.10
N TYR A 156 -7.98 19.04 12.24
CA TYR A 156 -6.67 19.33 12.84
C TYR A 156 -5.51 19.10 11.87
N ILE A 157 -5.49 17.98 11.14
CA ILE A 157 -4.40 17.67 10.20
C ILE A 157 -4.34 18.74 9.10
N THR A 158 -5.49 19.13 8.57
CA THR A 158 -5.64 20.13 7.52
C THR A 158 -5.07 21.49 7.95
N ILE A 159 -5.44 21.96 9.14
CA ILE A 159 -5.11 23.32 9.60
C ILE A 159 -3.73 23.41 10.26
N ASN A 160 -3.31 22.38 11.00
CA ASN A 160 -2.10 22.43 11.84
C ASN A 160 -0.92 21.70 11.21
N GLN A 161 -1.12 20.80 10.23
CA GLN A 161 -0.05 19.94 9.71
C GLN A 161 0.20 20.19 8.21
N SER A 162 0.33 21.47 7.83
CA SER A 162 0.56 21.89 6.44
C SER A 162 1.87 21.37 5.82
N ASN A 163 2.87 21.00 6.64
CA ASN A 163 4.16 20.46 6.22
C ASN A 163 4.15 18.94 6.01
N LEU A 164 2.99 18.29 6.07
CA LEU A 164 2.86 16.84 5.93
C LEU A 164 3.40 16.39 4.57
N LYS A 165 4.33 15.43 4.58
CA LYS A 165 4.99 14.88 3.39
C LYS A 165 4.47 13.51 2.98
N SER A 166 3.96 12.73 3.93
CA SER A 166 3.39 11.42 3.67
C SER A 166 2.02 11.28 4.31
N LEU A 167 1.06 10.82 3.53
CA LEU A 167 -0.28 10.52 4.00
C LEU A 167 -0.69 9.14 3.51
N SER A 168 -1.10 8.27 4.44
CA SER A 168 -1.68 6.96 4.13
C SER A 168 -3.07 6.83 4.74
N LEU A 169 -4.05 6.56 3.89
CA LEU A 169 -5.45 6.40 4.27
C LEU A 169 -5.95 5.03 3.85
N VAL A 170 -6.49 4.28 4.81
CA VAL A 170 -7.39 3.17 4.56
C VAL A 170 -8.71 3.55 5.20
N VAL A 171 -9.65 3.97 4.36
CA VAL A 171 -10.97 4.51 4.77
C VAL A 171 -12.06 3.83 3.98
N ASP A 172 -13.28 3.86 4.49
CA ASP A 172 -14.44 3.47 3.69
C ASP A 172 -15.02 4.67 2.93
N GLY A 173 -14.68 4.80 1.64
CA GLY A 173 -15.21 5.86 0.79
C GLY A 173 -16.71 5.77 0.50
N ALA A 174 -17.37 4.65 0.84
CA ALA A 174 -18.83 4.48 0.69
C ALA A 174 -19.60 5.42 1.60
N CYS A 175 -19.02 5.71 2.76
CA CYS A 175 -19.65 6.41 3.86
C CYS A 175 -20.04 7.84 3.50
N ARG A 176 -21.33 8.20 3.61
CA ARG A 176 -21.86 9.54 3.23
C ARG A 176 -21.33 10.71 4.06
N ALA A 177 -20.82 10.44 5.26
CA ALA A 177 -20.11 11.42 6.04
C ALA A 177 -18.74 11.68 5.40
N ASN A 178 -18.64 12.76 4.63
CA ASN A 178 -17.38 13.24 4.11
C ASN A 178 -16.61 13.94 5.24
N GLY A 179 -15.48 13.37 5.66
CA GLY A 179 -14.50 14.04 6.52
C GLY A 179 -13.13 14.12 5.85
N LEU A 180 -13.11 14.17 4.52
CA LEU A 180 -11.90 14.07 3.70
C LEU A 180 -11.61 15.33 2.89
N GLU A 181 -12.51 16.32 2.86
CA GLU A 181 -12.39 17.52 2.04
C GLU A 181 -11.15 18.36 2.39
N GLY A 182 -10.61 18.19 3.60
CA GLY A 182 -9.33 18.78 4.01
C GLY A 182 -8.16 18.30 3.17
N LEU A 183 -8.23 17.11 2.56
CA LEU A 183 -7.19 16.56 1.67
C LEU A 183 -6.73 17.56 0.60
N ALA A 184 -7.66 18.30 0.00
CA ALA A 184 -7.35 19.27 -1.06
C ALA A 184 -6.42 20.41 -0.58
N HIS A 185 -6.30 20.65 0.73
CA HIS A 185 -5.46 21.70 1.30
C HIS A 185 -4.03 21.23 1.60
N LEU A 186 -3.75 19.92 1.51
CA LEU A 186 -2.42 19.36 1.71
C LEU A 186 -1.61 19.47 0.41
N LYS A 187 -0.64 20.41 0.39
CA LYS A 187 0.11 20.81 -0.81
C LYS A 187 1.61 20.49 -0.76
N ASN A 188 2.03 19.66 0.19
CA ASN A 188 3.44 19.28 0.41
C ASN A 188 3.66 17.75 0.40
N LEU A 189 2.69 16.98 -0.10
CA LEU A 189 2.72 15.52 -0.11
C LEU A 189 3.69 15.00 -1.17
N ARG A 190 4.72 14.29 -0.71
CA ARG A 190 5.63 13.48 -1.54
C ARG A 190 5.16 12.03 -1.67
N HIS A 191 4.43 11.53 -0.69
CA HIS A 191 3.91 10.16 -0.70
C HIS A 191 2.43 10.20 -0.36
N PHE A 192 1.59 9.71 -1.27
CA PHE A 192 0.15 9.69 -1.06
C PHE A 192 -0.39 8.29 -1.29
N SER A 193 -1.00 7.71 -0.25
CA SER A 193 -1.69 6.44 -0.31
C SER A 193 -3.14 6.64 0.11
N TRP A 194 -4.07 6.25 -0.75
CA TRP A 194 -5.49 6.24 -0.45
C TRP A 194 -6.13 4.94 -0.92
N ARG A 195 -6.37 4.05 0.04
CA ARG A 195 -7.15 2.83 -0.16
C ARG A 195 -8.58 3.05 0.29
N GLY A 196 -9.52 2.70 -0.60
CA GLY A 196 -10.94 2.94 -0.34
C GLY A 196 -11.58 4.06 -1.16
N VAL A 197 -10.98 4.46 -2.28
CA VAL A 197 -11.51 5.52 -3.14
C VAL A 197 -12.78 5.02 -3.82
N VAL A 198 -13.93 5.62 -3.50
CA VAL A 198 -15.19 5.28 -4.19
C VAL A 198 -15.32 6.09 -5.47
N ALA A 199 -15.54 5.37 -6.56
CA ALA A 199 -15.67 5.94 -7.91
C ALA A 199 -16.76 7.01 -7.97
N LYS A 200 -16.56 8.02 -8.84
CA LYS A 200 -17.36 9.26 -8.99
C LYS A 200 -17.30 10.23 -7.80
N ARG A 201 -17.47 9.74 -6.58
CA ARG A 201 -17.57 10.60 -5.40
C ARG A 201 -16.24 11.17 -4.97
N ASN A 202 -15.21 10.33 -4.93
CA ASN A 202 -13.90 10.74 -4.41
C ASN A 202 -12.92 11.15 -5.52
N PHE A 203 -13.23 10.85 -6.78
CA PHE A 203 -12.32 11.13 -7.91
C PHE A 203 -11.96 12.60 -8.05
N HIS A 204 -12.93 13.51 -7.91
CA HIS A 204 -12.63 14.95 -7.95
C HIS A 204 -11.64 15.37 -6.85
N LEU A 205 -11.89 14.89 -5.62
CA LEU A 205 -11.03 15.19 -4.48
C LEU A 205 -9.64 14.57 -4.65
N PHE A 206 -9.56 13.30 -5.04
CA PHE A 206 -8.31 12.61 -5.34
C PHE A 206 -7.50 13.36 -6.40
N ARG A 207 -8.12 13.71 -7.52
CA ARG A 207 -7.49 14.46 -8.60
C ARG A 207 -6.93 15.80 -8.11
N LYS A 208 -7.69 16.57 -7.32
CA LYS A 208 -7.23 17.83 -6.73
C LYS A 208 -5.98 17.65 -5.86
N VAL A 209 -5.93 16.58 -5.07
CA VAL A 209 -4.75 16.26 -4.24
C VAL A 209 -3.54 15.98 -5.13
N VAL A 210 -3.71 15.11 -6.13
CA VAL A 210 -2.62 14.76 -7.06
C VAL A 210 -2.14 16.00 -7.82
N GLU A 211 -3.06 16.83 -8.32
CA GLU A 211 -2.77 18.08 -9.04
C GLU A 211 -1.94 19.05 -8.18
N HIS A 212 -2.39 19.34 -6.95
CA HIS A 212 -1.68 20.26 -6.06
C HIS A 212 -0.26 19.79 -5.70
N ASN A 213 -0.01 18.49 -5.70
CA ASN A 213 1.27 17.90 -5.33
C ASN A 213 2.09 17.43 -6.55
N ALA A 214 1.60 17.64 -7.79
CA ALA A 214 2.12 16.98 -8.98
C ALA A 214 3.63 17.20 -9.23
N HIS A 215 4.16 18.36 -8.85
CA HIS A 215 5.57 18.70 -9.07
C HIS A 215 6.54 17.94 -8.16
N HIS A 216 6.10 17.48 -6.98
CA HIS A 216 6.97 16.84 -5.98
C HIS A 216 6.42 15.50 -5.45
N LEU A 217 5.28 15.02 -5.95
CA LEU A 217 4.75 13.71 -5.61
C LEU A 217 5.69 12.62 -6.18
N VAL A 218 6.26 11.83 -5.27
CA VAL A 218 7.25 10.78 -5.54
C VAL A 218 6.59 9.40 -5.62
N SER A 219 5.60 9.14 -4.76
CA SER A 219 4.91 7.85 -4.70
C SER A 219 3.40 8.04 -4.57
N LEU A 220 2.65 7.24 -5.32
CA LEU A 220 1.19 7.21 -5.32
C LEU A 220 0.71 5.76 -5.19
N ASP A 221 -0.12 5.48 -4.17
CA ASP A 221 -0.82 4.21 -3.98
C ASP A 221 -2.32 4.46 -3.91
N VAL A 222 -3.10 3.80 -4.77
CA VAL A 222 -4.54 3.98 -4.82
C VAL A 222 -5.29 2.66 -4.97
N GLU A 223 -6.31 2.47 -4.14
CA GLU A 223 -7.30 1.42 -4.33
C GLU A 223 -8.67 2.00 -4.63
N VAL A 224 -9.22 1.65 -5.79
CA VAL A 224 -10.59 2.00 -6.17
C VAL A 224 -11.56 0.92 -5.70
N VAL A 225 -12.61 1.34 -5.00
CA VAL A 225 -13.66 0.47 -4.50
C VAL A 225 -14.92 0.69 -5.33
N ARG A 226 -15.52 -0.41 -5.80
CA ARG A 226 -16.74 -0.38 -6.59
C ARG A 226 -17.90 -0.97 -5.79
N HIS A 227 -19.03 -0.29 -5.82
CA HIS A 227 -20.28 -0.86 -5.32
C HIS A 227 -20.89 -1.82 -6.35
N TYR A 228 -21.58 -2.86 -5.89
CA TYR A 228 -22.23 -3.85 -6.77
C TYR A 228 -23.16 -3.23 -7.81
N ASN A 229 -23.75 -2.06 -7.51
CA ASN A 229 -24.67 -1.35 -8.39
C ASN A 229 -23.98 -0.34 -9.34
N GLN A 230 -22.68 -0.10 -9.22
CA GLN A 230 -21.92 0.86 -10.04
C GLN A 230 -21.21 0.21 -11.25
N ARG A 231 -21.66 -0.99 -11.67
CA ARG A 231 -21.08 -1.75 -12.79
C ARG A 231 -21.49 -1.24 -14.18
N LEU A 232 -21.73 0.06 -14.34
CA LEU A 232 -21.79 0.59 -15.71
C LEU A 232 -20.37 0.52 -16.27
N VAL A 233 -20.18 -0.34 -17.28
CA VAL A 233 -18.90 -0.58 -17.96
C VAL A 233 -18.24 0.75 -18.39
N ALA A 234 -19.05 1.75 -18.75
CA ALA A 234 -18.59 3.08 -19.13
C ALA A 234 -17.83 3.82 -18.01
N ASP A 235 -18.25 3.68 -16.74
CA ASP A 235 -17.58 4.33 -15.62
C ASP A 235 -16.24 3.66 -15.29
N ILE A 236 -16.21 2.32 -15.39
CA ILE A 236 -15.01 1.51 -15.17
C ILE A 236 -13.94 1.86 -16.19
N GLN A 237 -14.31 2.16 -17.44
CA GLN A 237 -13.32 2.44 -18.48
C GLN A 237 -12.46 3.68 -18.18
N MET A 238 -12.94 4.61 -17.36
CA MET A 238 -12.39 5.97 -17.26
C MET A 238 -11.52 6.22 -16.02
N ASP A 239 -11.23 5.21 -15.20
CA ASP A 239 -10.56 5.42 -13.91
C ASP A 239 -9.24 6.21 -14.02
N LEU A 240 -8.35 5.86 -14.95
CA LEU A 240 -7.08 6.57 -15.12
C LEU A 240 -7.28 8.07 -15.37
N ILE A 241 -8.32 8.43 -16.11
CA ILE A 241 -8.66 9.84 -16.40
C ILE A 241 -9.20 10.50 -15.13
N TRP A 242 -10.10 9.83 -14.42
CA TRP A 242 -10.68 10.37 -13.20
C TRP A 242 -9.68 10.52 -12.04
N LEU A 243 -8.68 9.64 -11.97
CA LEU A 243 -7.60 9.70 -11.01
C LEU A 243 -6.53 10.75 -11.38
N GLY A 244 -6.62 11.34 -12.59
CA GLY A 244 -5.63 12.30 -13.05
C GLY A 244 -4.31 11.67 -13.50
N LEU A 245 -4.33 10.40 -13.91
CA LEU A 245 -3.18 9.63 -14.38
C LEU A 245 -3.06 9.59 -15.91
N LEU A 246 -4.15 9.94 -16.61
CA LEU A 246 -4.25 9.97 -18.07
C LEU A 246 -4.87 11.29 -18.52
N ILE A 247 -4.26 11.96 -19.48
CA ILE A 247 -4.87 13.12 -20.14
C ILE A 247 -6.05 12.63 -20.96
N PRO A 248 -7.26 13.18 -20.76
CA PRO A 248 -8.46 12.88 -21.53
C PRO A 248 -8.22 12.84 -23.04
N PRO A 249 -8.23 11.65 -23.65
CA PRO A 249 -8.20 11.51 -25.10
C PRO A 249 -9.46 12.11 -25.72
N ILE A 250 -9.37 12.58 -26.97
CA ILE A 250 -10.50 13.20 -27.70
C ILE A 250 -11.74 12.27 -27.70
N ARG A 251 -11.54 10.96 -27.87
CA ARG A 251 -12.61 9.95 -27.89
C ARG A 251 -13.46 9.88 -26.62
N PHE A 252 -12.94 10.39 -25.49
CA PHE A 252 -13.65 10.37 -24.22
C PHE A 252 -14.24 11.73 -23.82
N ARG A 253 -13.94 12.82 -24.54
CA ARG A 253 -14.42 14.17 -24.20
C ARG A 253 -15.95 14.24 -24.10
N GLY A 254 -16.65 13.73 -25.11
CA GLY A 254 -18.13 13.75 -25.11
C GLY A 254 -18.77 12.94 -23.98
N ASN A 255 -18.08 11.95 -23.41
CA ASN A 255 -18.55 11.22 -22.23
C ASN A 255 -18.24 12.00 -20.95
N LEU A 256 -17.05 12.61 -20.86
CA LEU A 256 -16.66 13.43 -19.71
C LEU A 256 -17.56 14.66 -19.54
N GLU A 257 -17.89 15.34 -20.63
CA GLU A 257 -18.80 16.50 -20.65
C GLU A 257 -20.22 16.15 -20.16
N LYS A 258 -20.67 14.90 -20.36
CA LYS A 258 -21.96 14.43 -19.85
C LYS A 258 -21.93 14.06 -18.37
N LEU A 259 -20.76 13.66 -17.87
CA LEU A 259 -20.60 13.07 -16.53
C LEU A 259 -20.07 14.07 -15.49
N SER A 260 -19.51 15.19 -15.92
CA SER A 260 -18.92 16.21 -15.05
C SER A 260 -19.47 17.59 -15.38
N THR A 261 -19.74 18.38 -14.34
CA THR A 261 -20.11 19.79 -14.47
C THR A 261 -18.91 20.67 -14.80
N GLU A 262 -17.70 20.22 -14.46
CA GLU A 262 -16.45 20.92 -14.73
C GLU A 262 -15.62 20.17 -15.79
N PRO A 263 -14.93 20.88 -16.70
CA PRO A 263 -14.06 20.25 -17.67
C PRO A 263 -12.91 19.51 -16.97
N ILE A 264 -12.70 18.27 -17.37
CA ILE A 264 -11.58 17.46 -16.91
C ILE A 264 -10.52 17.54 -17.99
N THR A 265 -9.38 18.18 -17.68
CA THR A 265 -8.28 18.38 -18.63
C THR A 265 -7.01 17.63 -18.24
N ASN A 266 -6.77 17.44 -16.94
CA ASN A 266 -5.56 16.80 -16.39
C ASN A 266 -4.25 17.38 -16.96
N GLU A 267 -4.20 18.71 -17.07
CA GLU A 267 -3.07 19.43 -17.67
C GLU A 267 -1.79 19.45 -16.80
N PHE A 268 -1.83 18.89 -15.60
CA PHE A 268 -0.67 18.77 -14.74
C PHE A 268 0.24 17.60 -15.14
N ARG A 269 1.49 17.64 -14.66
CA ARG A 269 2.49 16.58 -14.85
C ARG A 269 3.10 16.15 -13.53
N LEU A 270 3.07 14.85 -13.29
CA LEU A 270 3.67 14.15 -12.16
C LEU A 270 5.17 13.93 -12.39
N LYS A 271 5.94 15.03 -12.38
CA LYS A 271 7.34 15.07 -12.85
C LYS A 271 8.31 14.23 -12.02
N SER A 272 7.96 14.00 -10.75
CA SER A 272 8.80 13.37 -9.74
C SER A 272 8.33 11.95 -9.39
N LEU A 273 7.29 11.44 -10.05
CA LEU A 273 6.70 10.15 -9.71
C LEU A 273 7.64 9.02 -10.14
N VAL A 274 8.05 8.20 -9.17
CA VAL A 274 8.93 7.04 -9.37
C VAL A 274 8.31 5.73 -8.90
N SER A 275 7.24 5.79 -8.11
CA SER A 275 6.55 4.65 -7.52
C SER A 275 5.03 4.80 -7.70
N LEU A 276 4.43 3.83 -8.39
CA LEU A 276 2.99 3.81 -8.67
C LEU A 276 2.39 2.45 -8.26
N SER A 277 1.39 2.48 -7.39
CA SER A 277 0.61 1.31 -6.99
C SER A 277 -0.86 1.55 -7.28
N LEU A 278 -1.43 0.70 -8.13
CA LEU A 278 -2.83 0.73 -8.52
C LEU A 278 -3.49 -0.57 -8.08
N ARG A 279 -4.63 -0.46 -7.39
CA ARG A 279 -5.44 -1.61 -6.99
C ARG A 279 -6.89 -1.43 -7.43
N ASN A 280 -7.45 -2.42 -8.11
CA ASN A 280 -8.80 -2.41 -8.67
C ASN A 280 -9.05 -1.23 -9.65
N VAL A 281 -7.99 -0.61 -10.16
CA VAL A 281 -8.03 0.48 -11.14
C VAL A 281 -8.05 -0.11 -12.54
N SER A 282 -9.02 0.30 -13.33
CA SER A 282 -9.14 -0.10 -14.73
C SER A 282 -8.18 0.68 -15.61
N LEU A 283 -7.41 -0.07 -16.41
CA LEU A 283 -6.44 0.45 -17.37
C LEU A 283 -7.04 0.56 -18.78
N LEU A 284 -8.35 0.32 -18.94
CA LEU A 284 -9.05 0.28 -20.22
C LEU A 284 -8.99 1.59 -21.02
N ALA A 285 -8.94 2.75 -20.35
CA ALA A 285 -8.85 4.03 -21.05
C ALA A 285 -7.53 4.19 -21.82
N TRP A 286 -6.46 3.50 -21.39
CA TRP A 286 -5.15 3.60 -22.01
C TRP A 286 -5.13 2.94 -23.40
N GLY A 287 -4.67 3.69 -24.39
CA GLY A 287 -4.57 3.25 -25.77
C GLY A 287 -3.42 3.92 -26.54
N PRO A 288 -3.19 3.47 -27.78
CA PRO A 288 -2.19 4.08 -28.66
C PRO A 288 -2.56 5.54 -28.96
N GLY A 289 -1.60 6.46 -28.81
CA GLY A 289 -1.77 7.91 -28.97
C GLY A 289 -2.11 8.75 -27.70
N ASP A 290 -2.60 8.15 -26.60
CA ASP A 290 -2.89 8.89 -25.36
C ASP A 290 -1.67 9.31 -24.53
N GLU A 291 -1.79 10.37 -23.73
CA GLU A 291 -0.66 10.85 -22.93
C GLU A 291 -0.91 10.66 -21.43
N LEU A 292 0.00 9.96 -20.73
CA LEU A 292 -0.03 9.84 -19.28
C LEU A 292 0.39 11.16 -18.62
N THR A 293 -0.11 11.43 -17.42
CA THR A 293 0.30 12.63 -16.66
C THR A 293 1.66 12.45 -15.99
N PHE A 294 2.20 11.23 -15.96
CA PHE A 294 3.55 10.90 -15.48
C PHE A 294 4.41 10.37 -16.64
N ASP A 295 5.72 10.43 -16.44
CA ASP A 295 6.70 9.89 -17.37
C ASP A 295 6.97 8.41 -17.04
N PRO A 296 6.57 7.47 -17.90
CA PRO A 296 6.72 6.05 -17.62
C PRO A 296 8.19 5.62 -17.52
N ALA A 297 9.12 6.32 -18.20
CA ALA A 297 10.56 6.06 -18.12
C ALA A 297 11.13 6.20 -16.71
N LYS A 298 10.49 7.03 -15.86
CA LYS A 298 10.98 7.33 -14.51
C LYS A 298 10.44 6.37 -13.45
N LEU A 299 9.48 5.52 -13.79
CA LEU A 299 8.93 4.57 -12.85
C LEU A 299 9.94 3.46 -12.56
N THR A 300 10.33 3.40 -11.29
CA THR A 300 11.21 2.35 -10.74
C THR A 300 10.43 1.27 -10.02
N VAL A 301 9.24 1.61 -9.51
CA VAL A 301 8.34 0.67 -8.83
C VAL A 301 6.93 0.78 -9.42
N LEU A 302 6.38 -0.34 -9.85
CA LEU A 302 5.03 -0.45 -10.39
C LEU A 302 4.32 -1.63 -9.74
N ARG A 303 3.14 -1.37 -9.17
CA ARG A 303 2.26 -2.40 -8.62
C ARG A 303 0.87 -2.33 -9.23
N LEU A 304 0.38 -3.44 -9.79
CA LEU A 304 -0.91 -3.55 -10.47
C LEU A 304 -1.72 -4.72 -9.87
N ASP A 305 -2.50 -4.45 -8.84
CA ASP A 305 -3.30 -5.46 -8.12
C ASP A 305 -4.75 -5.46 -8.65
N TYR A 306 -5.18 -6.54 -9.31
CA TYR A 306 -6.55 -6.66 -9.85
C TYR A 306 -6.94 -5.51 -10.79
N CYS A 307 -6.00 -5.04 -11.61
CA CYS A 307 -6.22 -3.99 -12.57
C CYS A 307 -6.69 -4.57 -13.92
N PRO A 308 -7.95 -4.36 -14.34
CA PRO A 308 -8.39 -4.83 -15.65
C PRO A 308 -7.59 -4.19 -16.79
N LYS A 309 -7.18 -5.01 -17.75
CA LYS A 309 -6.35 -4.66 -18.93
C LYS A 309 -4.88 -4.36 -18.65
N THR A 310 -4.31 -4.95 -17.61
CA THR A 310 -2.87 -5.00 -17.32
C THR A 310 -2.05 -5.54 -18.50
N LEU A 311 -2.46 -6.65 -19.14
CA LEU A 311 -1.69 -7.19 -20.27
C LEU A 311 -1.66 -6.21 -21.46
N ARG A 312 -2.82 -5.66 -21.81
CA ARG A 312 -2.96 -4.66 -22.87
C ARG A 312 -2.22 -3.35 -22.55
N PHE A 313 -2.13 -3.01 -21.27
CA PHE A 313 -1.43 -1.83 -20.81
C PHE A 313 0.06 -1.89 -21.19
N PHE A 314 0.72 -3.04 -20.96
CA PHE A 314 2.11 -3.26 -21.37
C PHE A 314 2.29 -3.29 -22.89
N GLU A 315 1.43 -4.01 -23.63
CA GLU A 315 1.45 -4.01 -25.11
C GLU A 315 1.40 -2.59 -25.68
N THR A 316 0.55 -1.74 -25.09
CA THR A 316 0.40 -0.35 -25.55
C THR A 316 1.62 0.50 -25.19
N TRP A 317 2.24 0.24 -24.03
CA TRP A 317 3.45 0.94 -23.60
C TRP A 317 4.61 0.72 -24.59
N GLU A 318 4.77 -0.51 -25.08
CA GLU A 318 5.85 -0.91 -25.98
C GLU A 318 5.86 -0.08 -27.27
N THR A 319 4.67 0.22 -27.82
CA THR A 319 4.51 0.94 -29.08
C THR A 319 5.00 2.40 -29.07
N ARG A 320 5.32 2.96 -27.90
CA ARG A 320 5.52 4.41 -27.71
C ARG A 320 6.96 4.87 -27.54
N ASP A 321 7.89 3.95 -27.40
CA ASP A 321 9.29 4.26 -27.05
C ASP A 321 9.40 5.13 -25.78
N HIS A 322 8.50 4.93 -24.81
CA HIS A 322 8.42 5.73 -23.59
C HIS A 322 9.58 5.50 -22.61
N GLY A 323 10.56 4.67 -22.95
CA GLY A 323 11.55 4.18 -22.00
C GLY A 323 10.94 3.23 -20.97
N PHE A 324 11.82 2.55 -20.25
CA PHE A 324 11.45 1.63 -19.18
C PHE A 324 12.63 1.52 -18.20
N SER A 325 12.42 1.88 -16.93
CA SER A 325 13.46 1.83 -15.88
C SER A 325 13.00 1.07 -14.64
N LEU A 326 12.13 0.09 -14.84
CA LEU A 326 11.45 -0.59 -13.75
C LEU A 326 12.42 -1.53 -13.03
N ARG A 327 12.59 -1.31 -11.72
CA ARG A 327 13.42 -2.16 -10.83
C ARG A 327 12.58 -3.12 -10.00
N SER A 328 11.31 -2.79 -9.76
CA SER A 328 10.38 -3.66 -9.03
C SER A 328 9.01 -3.66 -9.69
N PHE A 329 8.54 -4.84 -10.05
CA PHE A 329 7.19 -5.06 -10.55
C PHE A 329 6.41 -5.99 -9.62
N GLY A 330 5.20 -5.58 -9.25
CA GLY A 330 4.25 -6.44 -8.54
C GLY A 330 2.89 -6.43 -9.20
N GLY A 331 2.18 -7.55 -9.20
CA GLY A 331 0.79 -7.54 -9.63
C GLY A 331 0.02 -8.81 -9.37
N ILE A 332 -1.30 -8.64 -9.31
CA ILE A 332 -2.25 -9.74 -9.29
C ILE A 332 -3.05 -9.68 -10.59
N ILE A 333 -2.74 -10.59 -11.50
CA ILE A 333 -3.26 -10.59 -12.87
C ILE A 333 -4.37 -11.64 -12.96
N ASP A 334 -5.60 -11.15 -13.07
CA ASP A 334 -6.83 -11.95 -13.19
C ASP A 334 -7.48 -11.68 -14.56
N GLU A 335 -6.70 -11.85 -15.63
CA GLU A 335 -7.12 -11.58 -17.01
C GLU A 335 -6.88 -12.76 -17.91
N ASN A 336 -7.80 -13.00 -18.86
CA ASN A 336 -7.58 -14.03 -19.86
C ASN A 336 -6.35 -13.71 -20.72
N TRP A 337 -5.31 -14.54 -20.58
CA TRP A 337 -4.07 -14.46 -21.34
C TRP A 337 -4.29 -14.66 -22.86
N GLY A 338 -5.41 -15.29 -23.24
CA GLY A 338 -5.80 -15.49 -24.63
C GLY A 338 -4.89 -16.50 -25.33
N ARG A 339 -4.45 -16.18 -26.55
CA ARG A 339 -3.50 -16.99 -27.35
C ARG A 339 -2.06 -16.47 -27.25
N ARG A 340 -1.73 -15.67 -26.23
CA ARG A 340 -0.38 -15.12 -26.09
C ARG A 340 0.58 -16.23 -25.69
N ALA A 341 1.76 -16.24 -26.32
CA ALA A 341 2.81 -17.19 -26.00
C ALA A 341 3.65 -16.75 -24.79
N TYR A 342 3.70 -15.45 -24.47
CA TYR A 342 4.60 -14.89 -23.48
C TYR A 342 3.96 -13.71 -22.73
N PHE A 343 4.63 -13.22 -21.68
CA PHE A 343 4.15 -12.09 -20.88
C PHE A 343 4.59 -10.75 -21.51
N PRO A 344 3.68 -9.79 -21.83
CA PRO A 344 4.08 -8.56 -22.53
C PRO A 344 5.06 -7.65 -21.77
N LEU A 345 5.31 -7.90 -20.49
CA LEU A 345 6.38 -7.23 -19.76
C LEU A 345 7.77 -7.65 -20.25
N GLU A 346 7.92 -8.88 -20.73
CA GLU A 346 9.20 -9.42 -21.24
C GLU A 346 9.67 -8.61 -22.46
N ASP A 347 8.78 -8.33 -23.42
CA ASP A 347 9.09 -7.48 -24.58
C ASP A 347 9.56 -6.08 -24.18
N LEU A 348 9.00 -5.51 -23.11
CA LEU A 348 9.43 -4.21 -22.59
C LEU A 348 10.81 -4.30 -21.92
N LEU A 349 11.07 -5.35 -21.15
CA LEU A 349 12.35 -5.53 -20.49
C LEU A 349 13.48 -5.68 -21.50
N ASP A 350 13.27 -6.53 -22.51
CA ASP A 350 14.22 -6.77 -23.61
C ASP A 350 14.47 -5.49 -24.41
N LYS A 351 13.39 -4.83 -24.84
CA LYS A 351 13.47 -3.63 -25.69
C LYS A 351 14.28 -2.50 -25.06
N TYR A 352 14.18 -2.30 -23.74
CA TYR A 352 14.81 -1.17 -23.06
C TYR A 352 16.00 -1.56 -22.17
N ASP A 353 16.45 -2.82 -22.23
CA ASP A 353 17.55 -3.33 -21.39
C ASP A 353 17.32 -3.02 -19.89
N SER A 354 16.07 -3.20 -19.44
CA SER A 354 15.68 -2.76 -18.10
C SER A 354 16.07 -3.80 -17.04
N GLN A 355 16.73 -3.32 -16.00
CA GLN A 355 17.25 -4.13 -14.89
C GLN A 355 16.17 -4.38 -13.83
N LEU A 356 15.22 -5.26 -14.12
CA LEU A 356 14.20 -5.63 -13.16
C LEU A 356 14.79 -6.53 -12.07
N GLU A 357 14.88 -6.01 -10.86
CA GLU A 357 15.51 -6.68 -9.71
C GLU A 357 14.50 -7.46 -8.87
N GLU A 358 13.24 -7.02 -8.85
CA GLU A 358 12.17 -7.64 -8.06
C GLU A 358 10.91 -7.90 -8.88
N LEU A 359 10.41 -9.14 -8.80
CA LEU A 359 9.19 -9.57 -9.47
C LEU A 359 8.25 -10.26 -8.48
N TYR A 360 7.03 -9.73 -8.33
CA TYR A 360 5.98 -10.29 -7.50
C TYR A 360 4.73 -10.55 -8.35
N LEU A 361 4.45 -11.80 -8.70
CA LEU A 361 3.30 -12.13 -9.56
C LEU A 361 2.34 -13.09 -8.86
N SER A 362 1.06 -12.75 -8.90
CA SER A 362 -0.02 -13.67 -8.60
C SER A 362 -0.88 -13.88 -9.83
N ILE A 363 -0.93 -15.10 -10.35
CA ILE A 363 -1.52 -15.43 -11.66
C ILE A 363 -2.62 -16.49 -11.50
N ASN A 364 -3.66 -16.40 -12.34
CA ASN A 364 -4.70 -17.42 -12.40
C ASN A 364 -4.23 -18.65 -13.21
N VAL A 365 -4.19 -19.86 -12.64
CA VAL A 365 -3.67 -21.07 -13.31
C VAL A 365 -4.46 -21.56 -14.50
N ASN A 366 -5.73 -21.19 -14.58
CA ASN A 366 -6.57 -21.55 -15.73
C ASN A 366 -6.09 -20.85 -17.00
N LEU A 367 -5.07 -19.98 -16.90
CA LEU A 367 -4.53 -19.18 -17.98
C LEU A 367 -3.31 -19.79 -18.68
N GLY A 368 -2.76 -20.91 -18.19
CA GLY A 368 -1.70 -21.66 -18.88
C GLY A 368 -0.45 -20.85 -19.23
N VAL A 369 0.00 -19.97 -18.32
CA VAL A 369 1.10 -19.04 -18.57
C VAL A 369 2.46 -19.75 -18.52
N GLU A 370 3.20 -19.70 -19.63
CA GLU A 370 4.65 -19.91 -19.64
C GLU A 370 5.33 -18.54 -19.48
N ILE A 371 6.14 -18.39 -18.42
CA ILE A 371 7.02 -17.24 -18.24
C ILE A 371 8.42 -17.75 -18.59
N ASP A 372 9.04 -17.17 -19.62
CA ASP A 372 10.39 -17.56 -20.02
C ASP A 372 11.42 -16.80 -19.17
N PHE A 373 11.87 -17.47 -18.10
CA PHE A 373 12.88 -16.92 -17.21
C PHE A 373 14.31 -17.02 -17.78
N ASP A 374 14.55 -17.86 -18.78
CA ASP A 374 15.89 -18.13 -19.32
C ASP A 374 16.39 -16.97 -20.20
N ALA A 375 15.48 -16.28 -20.89
CA ALA A 375 15.85 -15.29 -21.90
C ALA A 375 15.98 -13.84 -21.37
N TYR A 376 15.22 -13.44 -20.34
CA TYR A 376 14.98 -11.99 -20.08
C TYR A 376 15.30 -11.48 -18.66
N TRP A 377 15.86 -12.31 -17.78
CA TRP A 377 15.87 -12.01 -16.34
C TRP A 377 17.22 -12.21 -15.59
N PRO A 378 18.39 -11.92 -16.19
CA PRO A 378 19.68 -12.18 -15.53
C PRO A 378 19.90 -11.34 -14.25
N GLU A 379 19.30 -10.15 -14.18
CA GLU A 379 19.45 -9.20 -13.07
C GLU A 379 18.40 -9.40 -11.96
N LEU A 380 17.51 -10.39 -12.09
CA LEU A 380 16.44 -10.62 -11.12
C LEU A 380 17.03 -11.18 -9.81
N LYS A 381 16.93 -10.38 -8.75
CA LYS A 381 17.41 -10.74 -7.41
C LYS A 381 16.31 -11.38 -6.57
N ARG A 382 15.06 -10.97 -6.77
CA ARG A 382 13.92 -11.36 -5.92
C ARG A 382 12.72 -11.77 -6.76
N LEU A 383 12.20 -12.96 -6.50
CA LEU A 383 11.05 -13.50 -7.21
C LEU A 383 10.03 -14.06 -6.22
N VAL A 384 8.80 -13.57 -6.31
CA VAL A 384 7.66 -14.07 -5.56
C VAL A 384 6.57 -14.49 -6.55
N LEU A 385 6.20 -15.77 -6.51
CA LEU A 385 5.15 -16.32 -7.35
C LEU A 385 4.00 -16.85 -6.50
N SER A 386 2.79 -16.57 -6.95
CA SER A 386 1.53 -17.03 -6.35
C SER A 386 0.59 -17.46 -7.46
N PHE A 387 -0.15 -18.54 -7.23
CA PHE A 387 -1.03 -19.12 -8.22
C PHE A 387 -2.42 -19.35 -7.63
N PHE A 388 -3.45 -18.84 -8.28
CA PHE A 388 -4.84 -19.04 -7.86
C PHE A 388 -5.67 -19.62 -9.01
N SER A 389 -6.78 -20.30 -8.75
CA SER A 389 -7.80 -20.64 -9.76
C SER A 389 -9.10 -19.95 -9.39
N GLN A 390 -9.93 -19.65 -10.39
CA GLN A 390 -11.22 -19.03 -10.18
C GLN A 390 -12.30 -19.98 -10.73
N GLY A 391 -13.05 -20.64 -9.84
CA GLY A 391 -14.17 -21.52 -10.20
C GLY A 391 -15.50 -20.94 -9.69
N LEU A 392 -16.51 -20.80 -10.55
CA LEU A 392 -17.90 -20.41 -10.18
C LEU A 392 -18.04 -19.26 -9.15
N GLY A 393 -17.16 -18.25 -9.20
CA GLY A 393 -17.21 -17.10 -8.31
C GLY A 393 -16.52 -17.28 -6.94
N VAL A 394 -15.92 -18.45 -6.69
CA VAL A 394 -15.06 -18.73 -5.53
C VAL A 394 -13.62 -18.90 -6.04
N ARG A 395 -12.66 -18.21 -5.41
CA ARG A 395 -11.25 -18.43 -5.71
C ARG A 395 -10.78 -19.68 -4.97
N THR A 396 -10.32 -20.66 -5.74
CA THR A 396 -9.70 -21.90 -5.23
C THR A 396 -8.25 -21.88 -5.66
N GLU A 397 -7.26 -21.98 -4.79
CA GLU A 397 -5.87 -22.02 -5.27
C GLU A 397 -5.53 -23.28 -6.04
N SER A 398 -4.55 -23.17 -6.93
CA SER A 398 -4.08 -24.27 -7.76
C SER A 398 -3.01 -25.12 -7.08
N SER A 399 -2.67 -26.25 -7.69
CA SER A 399 -1.41 -26.93 -7.37
C SER A 399 -0.23 -25.99 -7.61
N LEU A 400 0.72 -25.97 -6.68
CA LEU A 400 1.99 -25.29 -6.86
C LEU A 400 2.78 -25.92 -8.03
N PRO A 401 3.73 -25.20 -8.65
CA PRO A 401 4.57 -25.75 -9.71
C PRO A 401 5.32 -26.97 -9.20
N ASP A 402 5.43 -28.03 -9.98
CA ASP A 402 6.19 -29.20 -9.56
C ASP A 402 7.70 -28.89 -9.37
N ARG A 403 8.44 -29.82 -8.75
CA ARG A 403 9.88 -29.65 -8.49
C ARG A 403 10.70 -29.42 -9.76
N PHE A 404 10.27 -29.97 -10.89
CA PHE A 404 10.99 -29.79 -12.14
C PHE A 404 10.88 -28.33 -12.59
N VAL A 405 9.67 -27.76 -12.56
CA VAL A 405 9.43 -26.35 -12.89
C VAL A 405 10.20 -25.42 -11.95
N VAL A 406 10.16 -25.65 -10.63
CA VAL A 406 10.93 -24.81 -9.68
C VAL A 406 12.43 -24.88 -9.96
N ARG A 407 12.95 -26.07 -10.24
CA ARG A 407 14.38 -26.24 -10.58
C ARG A 407 14.75 -25.57 -11.90
N LEU A 408 13.87 -25.61 -12.89
CA LEU A 408 14.08 -24.89 -14.14
C LEU A 408 14.19 -23.39 -13.88
N ILE A 409 13.26 -22.81 -13.13
CA ILE A 409 13.29 -21.39 -12.75
C ILE A 409 14.59 -21.04 -12.01
N LEU A 410 14.99 -21.83 -11.02
CA LEU A 410 16.20 -21.56 -10.23
C LEU A 410 17.50 -21.71 -11.05
N ARG A 411 17.50 -22.56 -12.08
CA ARG A 411 18.62 -22.70 -13.02
C ARG A 411 18.66 -21.54 -14.02
N ALA A 412 17.50 -21.08 -14.46
CA ALA A 412 17.33 -19.92 -15.33
C ALA A 412 17.83 -18.63 -14.66
N LEU A 413 17.70 -18.55 -13.33
CA LEU A 413 17.97 -17.36 -12.53
C LEU A 413 19.13 -17.55 -11.53
N PRO A 414 20.39 -17.70 -12.00
CA PRO A 414 21.53 -17.95 -11.11
C PRO A 414 21.81 -16.78 -10.15
N GLY A 415 21.43 -15.55 -10.51
CA GLY A 415 21.57 -14.32 -9.71
C GLY A 415 20.57 -14.16 -8.57
N LEU A 416 19.58 -15.05 -8.47
CA LEU A 416 18.50 -14.92 -7.49
C LEU A 416 19.02 -15.01 -6.05
N GLU A 417 18.77 -13.95 -5.28
CA GLU A 417 19.08 -13.82 -3.84
C GLU A 417 17.89 -14.21 -2.96
N GLY A 418 16.67 -14.00 -3.49
CA GLY A 418 15.40 -14.11 -2.80
C GLY A 418 14.37 -14.87 -3.63
N PHE A 419 13.79 -15.94 -3.08
CA PHE A 419 12.69 -16.65 -3.73
C PHE A 419 11.58 -16.96 -2.75
N ALA A 420 10.33 -16.69 -3.14
CA ALA A 420 9.17 -17.06 -2.34
C ALA A 420 8.02 -17.61 -3.18
N PHE A 421 7.34 -18.58 -2.61
CA PHE A 421 6.00 -18.96 -3.01
C PHE A 421 5.01 -18.47 -1.95
N SER A 422 3.96 -17.80 -2.41
CA SER A 422 2.88 -17.36 -1.56
C SER A 422 1.65 -18.23 -1.81
N ARG A 423 1.02 -18.67 -0.72
CA ARG A 423 -0.24 -19.42 -0.72
C ARG A 423 -1.25 -18.77 0.22
N SER A 424 -2.49 -18.60 -0.22
CA SER A 424 -3.64 -18.10 0.53
C SER A 424 -4.09 -19.15 1.56
N PRO A 425 -4.40 -18.75 2.80
CA PRO A 425 -4.70 -19.67 3.91
C PRO A 425 -6.10 -20.27 3.85
N SER A 426 -6.99 -19.75 2.99
CA SER A 426 -8.42 -20.11 2.94
C SER A 426 -8.72 -21.57 2.51
N LEU A 427 -7.70 -22.41 2.28
CA LEU A 427 -7.84 -23.78 1.74
C LEU A 427 -7.00 -24.82 2.50
N ILE A 428 -6.46 -24.46 3.65
CA ILE A 428 -5.79 -25.42 4.53
C ILE A 428 -6.85 -26.08 5.42
N ASP A 429 -7.74 -26.88 4.83
CA ASP A 429 -8.55 -27.83 5.61
C ASP A 429 -7.67 -28.96 6.17
N ASP A 430 -6.50 -29.18 5.54
CA ASP A 430 -5.51 -30.16 5.96
C ASP A 430 -4.15 -29.49 6.18
N SER A 431 -3.96 -28.99 7.40
CA SER A 431 -2.70 -28.38 7.87
C SER A 431 -1.49 -29.31 7.69
N GLN A 432 -1.71 -30.63 7.68
CA GLN A 432 -0.67 -31.62 7.46
C GLN A 432 -0.17 -31.56 6.01
N LYS A 433 -1.09 -31.58 5.04
CA LYS A 433 -0.75 -31.53 3.61
C LYS A 433 -0.09 -30.21 3.20
N ALA A 434 -0.51 -29.09 3.81
CA ALA A 434 0.16 -27.80 3.62
C ALA A 434 1.60 -27.82 4.16
N LYS A 435 1.81 -28.36 5.37
CA LYS A 435 3.15 -28.51 5.96
C LYS A 435 4.04 -29.45 5.17
N GLU A 436 3.51 -30.57 4.68
CA GLU A 436 4.24 -31.49 3.80
C GLU A 436 4.64 -30.82 2.49
N THR A 437 3.74 -30.02 1.91
CA THR A 437 4.00 -29.25 0.69
C THR A 437 5.09 -28.20 0.93
N LEU A 438 5.00 -27.43 2.03
CA LEU A 438 6.02 -26.44 2.38
C LEU A 438 7.37 -27.09 2.67
N LYS A 439 7.39 -28.20 3.41
CA LYS A 439 8.60 -28.99 3.67
C LYS A 439 9.20 -29.49 2.36
N TYR A 440 8.38 -29.97 1.43
CA TYR A 440 8.81 -30.40 0.11
C TYR A 440 9.52 -29.29 -0.67
N TYR A 441 8.97 -28.06 -0.71
CA TYR A 441 9.64 -26.93 -1.36
C TYR A 441 10.88 -26.46 -0.59
N ALA A 442 10.85 -26.53 0.75
CA ALA A 442 12.00 -26.21 1.57
C ALA A 442 13.18 -27.13 1.23
N ASP A 443 12.94 -28.42 1.08
CA ASP A 443 13.97 -29.40 0.71
C ASP A 443 14.54 -29.12 -0.70
N VAL A 444 13.68 -28.74 -1.66
CA VAL A 444 14.12 -28.35 -3.01
C VAL A 444 15.02 -27.11 -2.94
N LEU A 445 14.58 -26.05 -2.26
CA LEU A 445 15.31 -24.78 -2.15
C LEU A 445 16.62 -24.94 -1.40
N GLN A 446 16.64 -25.72 -0.31
CA GLN A 446 17.87 -26.07 0.41
C GLN A 446 18.85 -26.83 -0.49
N SER A 447 18.35 -27.75 -1.33
CA SER A 447 19.20 -28.49 -2.29
C SER A 447 19.86 -27.59 -3.35
N GLU A 448 19.29 -26.41 -3.60
CA GLU A 448 19.83 -25.39 -4.52
C GLU A 448 20.59 -24.28 -3.75
N GLY A 449 20.87 -24.46 -2.46
CA GLY A 449 21.73 -23.58 -1.66
C GLY A 449 21.01 -22.39 -0.98
N PHE A 450 19.67 -22.37 -0.95
CA PHE A 450 18.92 -21.35 -0.23
C PHE A 450 18.79 -21.68 1.26
N ARG A 451 18.98 -20.68 2.10
CA ARG A 451 18.54 -20.72 3.50
C ARG A 451 17.03 -20.48 3.55
N VAL A 452 16.28 -21.52 3.86
CA VAL A 452 14.82 -21.46 3.87
C VAL A 452 14.30 -21.06 5.24
N HIS A 453 13.48 -20.02 5.28
CA HIS A 453 12.63 -19.68 6.41
C HIS A 453 11.19 -20.08 6.07
N VAL A 454 10.64 -21.00 6.85
CA VAL A 454 9.22 -21.38 6.77
C VAL A 454 8.52 -20.63 7.89
N ASP A 455 7.63 -19.70 7.53
CA ASP A 455 6.84 -18.96 8.50
C ASP A 455 5.45 -19.60 8.60
N ASP A 456 5.18 -20.26 9.73
CA ASP A 456 3.87 -20.83 10.06
C ASP A 456 2.94 -19.65 10.44
N ALA A 457 2.21 -19.14 9.44
CA ALA A 457 1.00 -18.31 9.52
C ALA A 457 0.77 -17.56 10.86
N ASN A 458 1.55 -16.52 11.15
CA ASN A 458 1.27 -15.57 12.25
C ASN A 458 1.97 -14.20 12.12
N ALA A 459 2.66 -13.92 11.01
CA ALA A 459 3.32 -12.64 10.78
C ALA A 459 2.52 -11.77 9.79
N ASP A 460 2.41 -10.49 10.11
CA ASP A 460 1.66 -9.45 9.39
C ASP A 460 1.74 -9.54 7.86
N LEU A 461 0.63 -9.19 7.18
CA LEU A 461 0.55 -8.91 5.73
C LEU A 461 1.32 -7.63 5.35
N THR A 462 2.53 -7.46 5.85
CA THR A 462 3.50 -6.58 5.21
C THR A 462 4.11 -7.38 4.05
N PRO A 463 4.19 -6.83 2.82
CA PRO A 463 5.12 -7.37 1.84
C PRO A 463 6.47 -7.44 2.55
N PHE A 464 7.12 -8.61 2.56
CA PHE A 464 8.48 -8.70 3.05
C PHE A 464 9.33 -7.73 2.23
N TYR A 465 9.59 -6.55 2.78
CA TYR A 465 10.78 -5.80 2.43
C TYR A 465 11.91 -6.68 2.95
N PHE A 466 12.69 -7.28 2.05
CA PHE A 466 13.99 -7.79 2.48
C PHE A 466 14.74 -6.56 3.05
N ASP A 467 14.97 -6.58 4.35
CA ASP A 467 15.53 -5.45 5.11
C ASP A 467 16.85 -4.96 4.46
N GLU A 468 16.86 -3.74 3.91
CA GLU A 468 17.98 -3.15 3.15
C GLU A 468 19.22 -2.80 4.03
N ASN A 469 19.15 -2.97 5.35
CA ASN A 469 20.14 -2.42 6.29
C ASN A 469 21.28 -3.35 6.74
N LYS A 470 21.71 -4.32 5.90
CA LYS A 470 22.91 -5.12 6.19
C LYS A 470 23.96 -5.02 5.09
N SER A 471 24.74 -3.94 5.13
CA SER A 471 26.04 -3.87 4.46
C SER A 471 27.14 -4.40 5.37
N SER A 472 27.51 -5.67 5.21
CA SER A 472 28.80 -6.17 5.66
C SER A 472 29.34 -7.17 4.65
N GLY A 473 30.55 -6.91 4.15
CA GLY A 473 31.18 -7.52 2.97
C GLY A 473 31.58 -9.00 3.05
N ASN A 474 30.68 -9.87 3.50
CA ASN A 474 30.72 -11.31 3.23
C ASN A 474 29.57 -11.65 2.28
N ARG A 475 29.80 -12.53 1.29
CA ARG A 475 28.73 -13.06 0.42
C ARG A 475 27.62 -13.62 1.31
N GLU A 476 26.51 -12.90 1.41
CA GLU A 476 25.36 -13.37 2.20
C GLU A 476 24.80 -14.65 1.56
N PRO A 477 24.33 -15.61 2.37
CA PRO A 477 23.66 -16.80 1.83
C PRO A 477 22.36 -16.42 1.14
N LYS A 478 22.07 -17.03 -0.03
CA LYS A 478 20.77 -16.93 -0.71
C LYS A 478 19.65 -17.26 0.28
N ARG A 479 18.56 -16.48 0.29
CA ARG A 479 17.45 -16.63 1.23
C ARG A 479 16.18 -17.01 0.47
N ALA A 480 15.44 -17.99 0.98
CA ALA A 480 14.12 -18.28 0.47
C ALA A 480 13.10 -18.23 1.60
N PHE A 481 11.94 -17.65 1.32
CA PHE A 481 10.84 -17.54 2.25
C PHE A 481 9.66 -18.35 1.73
N LEU A 482 9.19 -19.30 2.52
CA LEU A 482 7.96 -20.02 2.23
C LEU A 482 6.92 -19.54 3.25
N GLN A 483 5.94 -18.76 2.79
CA GLN A 483 4.94 -18.15 3.67
C GLN A 483 3.54 -18.62 3.27
N LEU A 484 2.79 -19.03 4.28
CA LEU A 484 1.33 -19.07 4.23
C LEU A 484 0.84 -17.67 4.63
N LEU A 485 0.24 -16.93 3.70
CA LEU A 485 -0.30 -15.61 4.02
C LEU A 485 -1.47 -15.74 5.01
N PRO A 486 -1.74 -14.75 5.88
CA PRO A 486 -2.99 -14.68 6.66
C PRO A 486 -4.20 -14.25 5.81
N GLN A 487 -5.43 -14.46 6.35
CA GLN A 487 -6.73 -14.27 5.67
C GLN A 487 -7.00 -12.83 5.22
#